data_AF-A0A3D5S7N0-F1
#
_entry.id   AF-A0A3D5S7N0-F1
#
_cell.length_a   1.000
_cell.length_b   1.000
_cell.length_c   1.000
_cell.angle_alpha   90.00
_cell.angle_beta   90.00
_cell.angle_gamma   90.00
#
_symmetry.space_group_name_H-M   'P 1'
#
loop_
_entity.id
_entity.type
_entity.pdbx_description
1 polymer ?
#
loop_
_entity_poly.entity_id
_entity_poly.type
_entity_poly.pdbx_seq_one_letter_code
_entity_poly.pdbx_strand_id
1 'polypeptide(L)'
;GNYNFIGIDEANQFPETWVEELSTSARTDNKELKPQICLTSNPGNIGHVWLKRKFVERCEPVPDEKIYSDTFDVEYMKTKSGRPYKDSEGITWQFIPATVFDNPTILNNDPIYVRRLKKLNPILRSMWLEGRWDVFAGTFFDNWSMTHHVIPQEKFQYDKHFKRGTHSFYRFYDYGTKAPFVCLFAAVNEEGVMVIFDEVVETGLSASQQARLVTKHAWKKYKLRATDFDEEIADPSYWTKHAAGEVFYSPAMYYEDEGISLSKGNNDRKAGAKVVYEGFNIPNEGVPRISFTENCLYSIETIPNLPSAENNPEDIDTKSEDHAYDALRYGCMKLLFGLLPSYPKEKKGWREEMLKERGGAKGENWKTL
;
A
#
# COMPACT_ATOMS: atom_id res chain seq x y z
N GLY A 1 -25.49 17.97 -14.54
CA GLY A 1 -26.81 17.46 -14.99
C GLY A 1 -27.77 17.40 -13.81
N ASN A 2 -29.06 17.17 -14.05
CA ASN A 2 -30.02 16.80 -13.01
C ASN A 2 -30.34 15.32 -13.20
N TYR A 3 -30.01 14.49 -12.21
CA TYR A 3 -30.26 13.05 -12.25
C TYR A 3 -31.17 12.67 -11.09
N ASN A 4 -32.20 11.86 -11.37
CA ASN A 4 -33.09 11.33 -10.33
C ASN A 4 -32.46 10.11 -9.63
N PHE A 5 -31.51 9.44 -10.29
CA PHE A 5 -30.80 8.29 -9.75
C PHE A 5 -29.34 8.32 -10.21
N ILE A 6 -28.43 8.07 -9.29
CA ILE A 6 -27.00 7.88 -9.55
C ILE A 6 -26.62 6.51 -8.97
N GLY A 7 -26.09 5.64 -9.82
CA GLY A 7 -25.50 4.36 -9.41
C GLY A 7 -23.98 4.42 -9.54
N ILE A 8 -23.24 4.10 -8.48
CA ILE A 8 -21.79 3.95 -8.51
C ILE A 8 -21.47 2.52 -8.14
N ASP A 9 -20.83 1.82 -9.07
CA ASP A 9 -20.36 0.46 -8.87
C ASP A 9 -18.94 0.50 -8.27
N GLU A 10 -18.61 -0.46 -7.40
CA GLU A 10 -17.28 -0.54 -6.75
C GLU A 10 -16.89 0.77 -6.05
N ALA A 11 -17.81 1.34 -5.26
CA ALA A 11 -17.62 2.64 -4.59
C ALA A 11 -16.39 2.66 -3.65
N ASN A 12 -15.93 1.49 -3.18
CA ASN A 12 -14.68 1.33 -2.44
C ASN A 12 -13.43 1.79 -3.21
N GLN A 13 -13.48 1.91 -4.53
CA GLN A 13 -12.35 2.35 -5.36
C GLN A 13 -12.18 3.87 -5.37
N PHE A 14 -13.09 4.64 -4.76
CA PHE A 14 -13.11 6.09 -4.86
C PHE A 14 -12.97 6.78 -3.49
N PRO A 15 -12.33 7.96 -3.43
CA PRO A 15 -12.39 8.82 -2.26
C PRO A 15 -13.83 9.25 -1.97
N GLU A 16 -14.17 9.41 -0.69
CA GLU A 16 -15.51 9.86 -0.26
C GLU A 16 -15.91 11.17 -0.94
N THR A 17 -14.98 12.12 -1.05
CA THR A 17 -15.23 13.44 -1.62
C THR A 17 -15.69 13.38 -3.08
N TRP A 18 -15.18 12.43 -3.87
CA TRP A 18 -15.61 12.25 -5.26
C TRP A 18 -17.05 11.76 -5.34
N VAL A 19 -17.42 10.80 -4.49
CA VAL A 19 -18.79 10.30 -4.40
C VAL A 19 -19.73 11.41 -3.92
N GLU A 20 -19.30 12.23 -2.96
CA GLU A 20 -20.07 13.38 -2.48
C GLU A 20 -20.28 14.43 -3.56
N GLU A 21 -19.24 14.80 -4.30
CA GLU A 21 -19.33 15.71 -5.43
C GLU A 21 -20.31 15.21 -6.50
N LEU A 22 -20.25 13.92 -6.87
CA LEU A 22 -21.20 13.30 -7.79
C LEU A 22 -22.62 13.34 -7.22
N SER A 23 -22.78 13.09 -5.93
CA SER A 23 -24.08 13.08 -5.26
C SER A 23 -24.80 14.44 -5.32
N THR A 24 -24.07 15.56 -5.43
CA THR A 24 -24.67 16.90 -5.61
C THR A 24 -25.50 17.03 -6.89
N SER A 25 -25.27 16.15 -7.87
CA SER A 25 -26.03 16.09 -9.12
C SER A 25 -27.30 15.22 -9.03
N ALA A 26 -27.50 14.48 -7.92
CA ALA A 26 -28.72 13.73 -7.64
C ALA A 26 -29.81 14.68 -7.14
N ARG A 27 -30.55 15.29 -8.08
CA ARG A 27 -31.59 16.29 -7.79
C ARG A 27 -32.67 16.30 -8.87
N THR A 28 -33.88 16.67 -8.47
CA THR A 28 -35.05 16.69 -9.34
C THR A 28 -35.95 17.88 -9.03
N ASP A 29 -36.60 18.43 -10.04
CA ASP A 29 -37.68 19.42 -9.93
C ASP A 29 -39.07 18.75 -9.90
N ASN A 30 -39.14 17.45 -10.20
CA ASN A 30 -40.37 16.67 -10.14
C ASN A 30 -40.66 16.22 -8.69
N LYS A 31 -41.72 16.76 -8.10
CA LYS A 31 -42.15 16.47 -6.72
C LYS A 31 -42.57 15.02 -6.47
N GLU A 32 -42.88 14.25 -7.53
CA GLU A 32 -43.25 12.84 -7.42
C GLU A 32 -42.02 11.92 -7.30
N LEU A 33 -40.84 12.40 -7.66
CA LEU A 33 -39.61 11.63 -7.65
C LEU A 33 -38.76 11.99 -6.42
N LYS A 34 -38.12 10.97 -5.85
CA LYS A 34 -37.13 11.15 -4.79
C LYS A 34 -35.75 10.84 -5.36
N PRO A 35 -34.84 11.82 -5.43
CA PRO A 35 -33.47 11.57 -5.88
C PRO A 35 -32.79 10.52 -4.99
N GLN A 36 -32.03 9.63 -5.61
CA GLN A 36 -31.34 8.54 -4.91
C GLN A 36 -29.92 8.36 -5.44
N ILE A 37 -29.01 8.03 -4.52
CA ILE A 37 -27.70 7.48 -4.86
C ILE A 37 -27.64 6.04 -4.36
N CYS A 38 -27.15 5.14 -5.20
CA CYS A 38 -26.94 3.75 -4.88
C CYS A 38 -25.47 3.41 -5.09
N LEU A 39 -24.84 2.86 -4.07
CA LEU A 39 -23.44 2.47 -4.08
C LEU A 39 -23.38 0.95 -3.94
N THR A 40 -22.75 0.27 -4.90
CA THR A 40 -22.30 -1.11 -4.68
C THR A 40 -20.86 -1.04 -4.18
N SER A 41 -20.46 -1.98 -3.32
CA SER A 41 -19.10 -2.01 -2.81
C SER A 41 -18.79 -3.34 -2.19
N ASN A 42 -17.51 -3.70 -2.24
CA ASN A 42 -16.92 -4.74 -1.40
C ASN A 42 -16.12 -4.09 -0.26
N PRO A 43 -15.93 -4.78 0.89
CA PRO A 43 -14.95 -4.31 1.87
C PRO A 43 -13.56 -4.25 1.24
N GLY A 44 -12.81 -3.18 1.52
CA GLY A 44 -11.40 -3.01 1.16
C GLY A 44 -11.16 -1.73 0.39
N ASN A 45 -9.92 -1.52 -0.05
CA ASN A 45 -9.51 -0.40 -0.89
C ASN A 45 -9.68 0.99 -0.22
N ILE A 46 -9.38 2.07 -0.95
CA ILE A 46 -9.37 3.44 -0.40
C ILE A 46 -10.70 3.87 0.24
N GLY A 47 -11.81 3.25 -0.20
CA GLY A 47 -13.14 3.56 0.30
C GLY A 47 -13.58 2.76 1.52
N HIS A 48 -12.82 1.76 1.96
CA HIS A 48 -13.16 0.88 3.08
C HIS A 48 -13.61 1.68 4.31
N VAL A 49 -12.74 2.60 4.76
CA VAL A 49 -12.90 3.30 6.04
C VAL A 49 -14.13 4.20 6.02
N TRP A 50 -14.32 4.98 4.96
CA TRP A 50 -15.44 5.91 4.89
C TRP A 50 -16.77 5.19 4.64
N LEU A 51 -16.81 4.14 3.82
CA LEU A 51 -18.01 3.34 3.60
C LEU A 51 -18.44 2.61 4.88
N LYS A 52 -17.48 2.03 5.61
CA LYS A 52 -17.74 1.42 6.91
C LYS A 52 -18.34 2.43 7.89
N ARG A 53 -17.69 3.58 8.07
CA ARG A 53 -18.15 4.66 8.96
C ARG A 53 -19.53 5.22 8.58
N LYS A 54 -19.76 5.43 7.27
CA LYS A 54 -20.97 6.09 6.75
C LYS A 54 -22.16 5.15 6.68
N PHE A 55 -21.94 3.87 6.37
CA PHE A 55 -23.00 2.89 6.15
C PHE A 55 -23.01 1.82 7.23
N VAL A 56 -21.93 1.04 7.34
CA VAL A 56 -21.94 -0.19 8.15
C VAL A 56 -22.08 0.09 9.64
N GLU A 57 -21.32 1.03 10.20
CA GLU A 57 -21.36 1.35 11.64
C GLU A 57 -22.67 2.04 12.04
N ARG A 58 -23.27 2.81 11.12
CA ARG A 58 -24.52 3.54 11.39
C ARG A 58 -25.78 2.75 11.07
N CYS A 59 -25.68 1.77 10.19
CA CYS A 59 -26.74 0.84 9.80
C CYS A 59 -26.30 -0.61 10.09
N GLU A 60 -25.84 -0.86 11.32
CA GLU A 60 -25.20 -2.11 11.71
C GLU A 60 -26.00 -3.35 11.27
N PRO A 61 -25.40 -4.26 10.48
CA PRO A 61 -26.04 -5.51 10.08
C PRO A 61 -26.46 -6.33 11.28
N VAL A 62 -27.67 -6.88 11.24
CA VAL A 62 -28.19 -7.72 12.31
C VAL A 62 -27.94 -9.18 11.95
N PRO A 63 -27.16 -9.95 12.76
CA PRO A 63 -27.04 -11.39 12.57
C PRO A 63 -28.40 -12.07 12.59
N ASP A 64 -28.65 -12.95 11.62
CA ASP A 64 -29.93 -13.64 11.45
C ASP A 64 -29.79 -15.13 11.76
N GLU A 65 -29.06 -15.86 10.92
CA GLU A 65 -28.93 -17.30 10.99
C GLU A 65 -27.53 -17.75 10.60
N LYS A 66 -26.97 -18.70 11.35
CA LYS A 66 -25.72 -19.37 11.02
C LYS A 66 -26.01 -20.55 10.09
N ILE A 67 -25.48 -20.52 8.88
CA ILE A 67 -25.75 -21.52 7.85
C ILE A 67 -24.45 -22.27 7.54
N TYR A 68 -24.55 -23.59 7.51
CA TYR A 68 -23.51 -24.46 6.95
C TYR A 68 -23.92 -24.92 5.55
N SER A 69 -23.06 -24.69 4.57
CA SER A 69 -23.27 -25.16 3.21
C SER A 69 -22.48 -26.44 2.96
N ASP A 70 -23.17 -27.58 2.87
CA ASP A 70 -22.55 -28.88 2.54
C ASP A 70 -21.87 -28.85 1.15
N THR A 71 -22.48 -28.14 0.19
CA THR A 71 -21.98 -28.06 -1.19
C THR A 71 -20.61 -27.37 -1.28
N PHE A 72 -20.39 -26.36 -0.42
CA PHE A 72 -19.18 -25.54 -0.46
C PHE A 72 -18.25 -25.78 0.73
N ASP A 73 -18.68 -26.54 1.74
CA ASP A 73 -17.94 -26.79 2.98
C ASP A 73 -17.54 -25.46 3.65
N VAL A 74 -18.52 -24.59 3.83
CA VAL A 74 -18.36 -23.26 4.43
C VAL A 74 -19.47 -23.01 5.42
N GLU A 75 -19.10 -22.49 6.58
CA GLU A 75 -20.02 -21.92 7.55
C GLU A 75 -20.00 -20.38 7.40
N TYR A 76 -21.18 -19.75 7.35
CA TYR A 76 -21.32 -18.30 7.28
C TYR A 76 -22.52 -17.81 8.10
N MET A 77 -22.50 -16.53 8.49
CA MET A 77 -23.61 -15.87 9.18
C MET A 77 -24.42 -15.06 8.18
N LYS A 78 -25.68 -15.42 7.97
CA LYS A 78 -26.63 -14.58 7.25
C LYS A 78 -26.91 -13.34 8.07
N THR A 79 -26.93 -12.19 7.42
CA THR A 79 -27.22 -10.91 8.07
C THR A 79 -28.41 -10.22 7.40
N LYS A 80 -29.18 -9.50 8.20
CA LYS A 80 -30.25 -8.62 7.74
C LYS A 80 -29.79 -7.17 7.78
N SER A 81 -30.40 -6.36 6.92
CA SER A 81 -30.22 -4.91 6.93
C SER A 81 -30.55 -4.33 8.31
N GLY A 82 -29.63 -3.51 8.84
CA GLY A 82 -29.87 -2.72 10.04
C GLY A 82 -30.92 -1.63 9.83
N ARG A 83 -31.23 -0.87 10.89
CA ARG A 83 -32.14 0.29 10.76
C ARG A 83 -31.47 1.40 9.93
N PRO A 84 -32.21 2.08 9.04
CA PRO A 84 -31.69 3.26 8.36
C PRO A 84 -31.44 4.39 9.37
N TYR A 85 -30.51 5.28 9.06
CA TYR A 85 -30.36 6.53 9.79
C TYR A 85 -30.61 7.74 8.86
N LYS A 86 -30.84 8.88 9.49
CA LYS A 86 -30.99 10.16 8.80
C LYS A 86 -29.85 11.07 9.23
N ASP A 87 -29.14 11.68 8.29
CA ASP A 87 -28.04 12.59 8.59
C ASP A 87 -28.52 14.01 8.95
N SER A 88 -27.57 14.92 9.17
CA SER A 88 -27.83 16.31 9.53
C SER A 88 -28.53 17.12 8.42
N GLU A 89 -28.39 16.72 7.17
CA GLU A 89 -29.04 17.36 6.02
C GLU A 89 -30.43 16.77 5.74
N GLY A 90 -30.78 15.71 6.48
CA GLY A 90 -32.06 15.04 6.36
C GLY A 90 -32.09 13.96 5.28
N ILE A 91 -30.93 13.50 4.79
CA ILE A 91 -30.83 12.38 3.85
C ILE A 91 -30.91 11.08 4.63
N THR A 92 -31.71 10.14 4.13
CA THR A 92 -31.82 8.79 4.71
C THR A 92 -30.81 7.87 4.04
N TRP A 93 -29.98 7.23 4.86
CA TRP A 93 -28.97 6.26 4.44
C TRP A 93 -29.34 4.87 4.96
N GLN A 94 -29.06 3.86 4.13
CA GLN A 94 -29.30 2.45 4.43
C GLN A 94 -28.12 1.62 3.94
N PHE A 95 -27.69 0.68 4.77
CA PHE A 95 -26.79 -0.40 4.35
C PHE A 95 -27.59 -1.69 4.10
N ILE A 96 -27.37 -2.31 2.95
CA ILE A 96 -27.96 -3.61 2.60
C ILE A 96 -26.80 -4.60 2.48
N PRO A 97 -26.56 -5.45 3.50
CA PRO A 97 -25.52 -6.47 3.39
C PRO A 97 -25.91 -7.47 2.31
N ALA A 98 -24.94 -7.85 1.49
CA ALA A 98 -25.08 -8.86 0.46
C ALA A 98 -23.83 -9.73 0.42
N THR A 99 -24.04 -11.03 0.22
CA THR A 99 -22.99 -12.04 0.10
C THR A 99 -23.19 -12.84 -1.18
N VAL A 100 -22.19 -13.62 -1.57
CA VAL A 100 -22.32 -14.57 -2.69
C VAL A 100 -23.48 -15.56 -2.49
N PHE A 101 -23.84 -15.84 -1.22
CA PHE A 101 -24.90 -16.77 -0.88
C PHE A 101 -26.31 -16.23 -1.11
N ASP A 102 -26.44 -14.91 -1.28
CA ASP A 102 -27.71 -14.25 -1.61
C ASP A 102 -28.03 -14.32 -3.12
N ASN A 103 -27.13 -14.86 -3.93
CA ASN A 103 -27.31 -15.03 -5.38
C ASN A 103 -27.29 -16.52 -5.80
N PRO A 104 -28.46 -17.21 -5.76
CA PRO A 104 -28.55 -18.62 -6.12
C PRO A 104 -28.11 -18.93 -7.56
N THR A 105 -28.26 -17.97 -8.47
CA THR A 105 -27.94 -18.15 -9.89
C THR A 105 -26.43 -18.24 -10.12
N ILE A 106 -25.64 -17.40 -9.46
CA ILE A 106 -24.16 -17.46 -9.54
C ILE A 106 -23.65 -18.77 -8.94
N LEU A 107 -24.22 -19.21 -7.82
CA LEU A 107 -23.83 -20.47 -7.18
C LEU A 107 -24.11 -21.69 -8.06
N ASN A 108 -25.24 -21.70 -8.77
CA ASN A 108 -25.62 -22.79 -9.66
C ASN A 108 -24.77 -22.81 -10.95
N ASN A 109 -24.43 -21.63 -11.49
CA ASN A 109 -23.72 -21.51 -12.76
C ASN A 109 -22.19 -21.58 -12.61
N ASP A 110 -21.63 -21.16 -11.47
CA ASP A 110 -20.19 -21.21 -11.18
C ASP A 110 -19.91 -21.71 -9.76
N PRO A 111 -20.03 -23.02 -9.51
CA PRO A 111 -19.67 -23.62 -8.21
C PRO A 111 -18.18 -23.47 -7.88
N ILE A 112 -17.33 -23.16 -8.88
CA ILE A 112 -15.89 -22.96 -8.71
C ILE A 112 -15.61 -21.60 -8.09
N TYR A 113 -16.48 -20.60 -8.28
CA TYR A 113 -16.33 -19.25 -7.72
C TYR A 113 -16.19 -19.26 -6.19
N VAL A 114 -17.06 -19.96 -5.47
CA VAL A 114 -16.95 -20.08 -4.00
C VAL A 114 -15.66 -20.80 -3.60
N ARG A 115 -15.25 -21.82 -4.36
CA ARG A 115 -13.96 -22.50 -4.12
C ARG A 115 -12.76 -21.59 -4.36
N ARG A 116 -12.83 -20.63 -5.28
CA ARG A 116 -11.81 -19.59 -5.48
C ARG A 116 -11.76 -18.64 -4.29
N LEU A 117 -12.92 -18.17 -3.82
CA LEU A 117 -13.01 -17.31 -2.62
C LEU A 117 -12.47 -18.02 -1.37
N LYS A 118 -12.72 -19.33 -1.19
CA LYS A 118 -12.14 -20.13 -0.08
C LYS A 118 -10.62 -20.21 -0.11
N LYS A 119 -9.99 -20.11 -1.28
CA LYS A 119 -8.53 -20.19 -1.45
C LYS A 119 -7.84 -18.85 -1.23
N LEU A 120 -8.60 -17.76 -1.08
CA LEU A 120 -8.05 -16.48 -0.70
C LEU A 120 -7.43 -16.55 0.70
N ASN A 121 -6.55 -15.61 1.01
CA ASN A 121 -6.02 -15.49 2.38
C ASN A 121 -7.19 -15.29 3.38
N PRO A 122 -7.02 -15.63 4.67
CA PRO A 122 -8.11 -15.59 5.65
C PRO A 122 -8.84 -14.24 5.74
N ILE A 123 -8.13 -13.13 5.54
CA ILE A 123 -8.65 -11.76 5.61
C ILE A 123 -9.54 -11.45 4.41
N LEU A 124 -9.02 -11.60 3.18
CA LEU A 124 -9.76 -11.40 1.93
C LEU A 124 -10.94 -12.38 1.82
N ARG A 125 -10.74 -13.62 2.28
CA ARG A 125 -11.83 -14.59 2.41
C ARG A 125 -12.93 -14.04 3.32
N SER A 126 -12.60 -13.56 4.53
CA SER A 126 -13.63 -13.02 5.43
C SER A 126 -14.31 -11.77 4.86
N MET A 127 -13.56 -10.90 4.17
CA MET A 127 -14.13 -9.71 3.54
C MET A 127 -15.08 -10.05 2.38
N TRP A 128 -14.67 -10.93 1.45
CA TRP A 128 -15.40 -11.15 0.19
C TRP A 128 -16.36 -12.33 0.23
N LEU A 129 -16.09 -13.34 1.06
CA LEU A 129 -16.98 -14.49 1.25
C LEU A 129 -18.00 -14.24 2.36
N GLU A 130 -17.54 -13.69 3.48
CA GLU A 130 -18.36 -13.49 4.69
C GLU A 130 -18.91 -12.05 4.80
N GLY A 131 -18.52 -11.14 3.90
CA GLY A 131 -19.00 -9.76 3.88
C GLY A 131 -18.55 -8.94 5.08
N ARG A 132 -17.43 -9.32 5.72
CA ARG A 132 -16.99 -8.75 6.99
C ARG A 132 -16.23 -7.43 6.79
N TRP A 133 -16.78 -6.35 7.33
CA TRP A 133 -16.19 -5.00 7.33
C TRP A 133 -15.34 -4.72 8.60
N ASP A 134 -15.34 -5.64 9.55
CA ASP A 134 -14.57 -5.61 10.80
C ASP A 134 -13.22 -6.33 10.70
N VAL A 135 -12.98 -7.12 9.65
CA VAL A 135 -11.77 -7.95 9.47
C VAL A 135 -10.61 -7.24 8.77
N PHE A 136 -10.74 -5.94 8.54
CA PHE A 136 -9.62 -5.16 8.04
C PHE A 136 -8.58 -4.98 9.14
N ALA A 137 -7.43 -5.64 9.02
CA ALA A 137 -6.21 -5.00 9.49
C ALA A 137 -6.12 -3.69 8.69
N GLY A 138 -6.08 -2.54 9.37
CA GLY A 138 -5.96 -1.25 8.70
C GLY A 138 -4.94 -1.28 7.57
N THR A 139 -5.14 -0.44 6.55
CA THR A 139 -4.06 -0.14 5.60
C THR A 139 -2.88 0.33 6.44
N PHE A 140 -1.70 -0.22 6.23
CA PHE A 140 -0.52 0.11 7.01
C PHE A 140 -0.24 1.63 6.97
N PHE A 141 -0.46 2.24 5.80
CA PHE A 141 -0.36 3.69 5.59
C PHE A 141 -1.73 4.36 5.69
N ASP A 142 -2.33 4.33 6.89
CA ASP A 142 -3.57 5.05 7.20
C ASP A 142 -3.42 6.58 7.17
N ASN A 143 -2.19 7.09 7.12
CA ASN A 143 -1.85 8.49 6.91
C ASN A 143 -1.72 8.90 5.43
N TRP A 144 -1.89 7.97 4.49
CA TRP A 144 -1.92 8.28 3.06
C TRP A 144 -3.14 9.14 2.69
N SER A 145 -2.93 10.06 1.76
CA SER A 145 -3.97 10.95 1.23
C SER A 145 -3.68 11.31 -0.21
N MET A 146 -4.59 10.97 -1.13
CA MET A 146 -4.47 11.30 -2.55
C MET A 146 -4.25 12.80 -2.79
N THR A 147 -4.92 13.66 -2.01
CA THR A 147 -4.84 15.12 -2.18
C THR A 147 -3.50 15.71 -1.75
N HIS A 148 -2.79 15.06 -0.83
CA HIS A 148 -1.52 15.56 -0.30
C HIS A 148 -0.30 14.84 -0.88
N HIS A 149 -0.45 13.57 -1.26
CA HIS A 149 0.66 12.72 -1.71
C HIS A 149 0.72 12.59 -3.23
N VAL A 150 -0.32 12.98 -3.96
CA VAL A 150 -0.32 12.94 -5.43
C VAL A 150 -0.24 14.35 -6.00
N ILE A 151 0.81 14.60 -6.78
CA ILE A 151 1.11 15.87 -7.42
C ILE A 151 0.68 15.78 -8.89
N PRO A 152 -0.22 16.66 -9.36
CA PRO A 152 -0.56 16.75 -10.78
C PRO A 152 0.67 16.97 -11.66
N GLN A 153 0.73 16.31 -12.82
CA GLN A 153 1.93 16.29 -13.67
C GLN A 153 2.33 17.69 -14.11
N GLU A 154 1.39 18.61 -14.28
CA GLU A 154 1.65 19.99 -14.67
C GLU A 154 2.37 20.83 -13.59
N LYS A 155 2.35 20.39 -12.33
CA LYS A 155 2.95 21.09 -11.18
C LYS A 155 4.35 20.63 -10.84
N PHE A 156 4.79 19.47 -11.34
CA PHE A 156 6.13 18.95 -11.10
C PHE A 156 6.68 18.28 -12.36
N GLN A 157 7.51 19.02 -13.10
CA GLN A 157 7.99 18.65 -14.42
C GLN A 157 9.49 18.85 -14.50
N TYR A 158 10.18 17.84 -15.02
CA TYR A 158 11.62 17.89 -15.26
C TYR A 158 11.96 19.04 -16.22
N ASP A 159 13.07 19.73 -15.95
CA ASP A 159 13.55 20.95 -16.64
C ASP A 159 12.66 22.20 -16.53
N LYS A 160 11.54 22.13 -15.77
CA LYS A 160 10.68 23.29 -15.51
C LYS A 160 10.59 23.62 -14.02
N HIS A 161 10.26 22.63 -13.20
CA HIS A 161 10.07 22.79 -11.75
C HIS A 161 11.26 22.22 -10.98
N PHE A 162 11.83 21.11 -11.48
CA PHE A 162 13.00 20.47 -10.90
C PHE A 162 13.97 20.07 -12.01
N LYS A 163 15.25 20.09 -11.67
CA LYS A 163 16.36 19.73 -12.56
C LYS A 163 17.60 19.40 -11.75
N ARG A 164 18.62 18.86 -12.44
CA ARG A 164 19.95 18.68 -11.84
C ARG A 164 20.48 20.00 -11.28
N GLY A 165 21.04 19.93 -10.08
CA GLY A 165 21.55 21.09 -9.32
C GLY A 165 20.50 21.81 -8.47
N THR A 166 19.21 21.54 -8.68
CA THR A 166 18.16 21.93 -7.70
C THR A 166 17.71 20.75 -6.85
N HIS A 167 17.81 19.55 -7.41
CA HIS A 167 17.45 18.30 -6.76
C HIS A 167 18.53 17.26 -7.07
N SER A 168 18.76 16.37 -6.12
CA SER A 168 19.49 15.12 -6.34
C SER A 168 18.55 14.05 -6.87
N PHE A 169 19.05 13.21 -7.77
CA PHE A 169 18.27 12.18 -8.45
C PHE A 169 18.70 10.79 -8.04
N TYR A 170 17.71 9.95 -7.80
CA TYR A 170 17.93 8.57 -7.39
C TYR A 170 17.00 7.64 -8.16
N ARG A 171 17.40 6.38 -8.28
CA ARG A 171 16.46 5.31 -8.66
C ARG A 171 16.45 4.20 -7.63
N PHE A 172 15.26 3.68 -7.37
CA PHE A 172 15.05 2.61 -6.40
C PHE A 172 14.50 1.38 -7.10
N TYR A 173 15.08 0.21 -6.82
CA TYR A 173 14.83 -1.02 -7.55
C TYR A 173 14.32 -2.14 -6.65
N ASP A 174 13.23 -2.75 -7.07
CA ASP A 174 12.77 -4.06 -6.59
C ASP A 174 12.88 -5.10 -7.71
N TYR A 175 13.51 -6.24 -7.41
CA TYR A 175 13.82 -7.25 -8.42
C TYR A 175 12.64 -8.20 -8.64
N GLY A 176 12.14 -8.26 -9.88
CA GLY A 176 11.11 -9.20 -10.27
C GLY A 176 11.37 -9.79 -11.65
N THR A 177 11.03 -11.07 -11.84
CA THR A 177 10.97 -11.69 -13.18
C THR A 177 9.59 -12.29 -13.41
N LYS A 178 9.15 -13.18 -12.52
CA LYS A 178 7.76 -13.65 -12.45
C LYS A 178 6.87 -12.68 -11.70
N ALA A 179 7.39 -12.12 -10.60
CA ALA A 179 6.82 -10.97 -9.93
C ALA A 179 7.20 -9.67 -10.70
N PRO A 180 6.44 -8.58 -10.52
CA PRO A 180 6.78 -7.27 -11.06
C PRO A 180 8.20 -6.82 -10.70
N PHE A 181 8.93 -6.38 -11.71
CA PHE A 181 10.10 -5.54 -11.56
C PHE A 181 9.64 -4.09 -11.42
N VAL A 182 10.19 -3.37 -10.43
CA VAL A 182 9.89 -1.96 -10.20
C VAL A 182 11.17 -1.13 -10.19
N CYS A 183 11.15 0.00 -10.90
CA CYS A 183 12.15 1.05 -10.81
C CYS A 183 11.47 2.41 -10.59
N LEU A 184 11.62 2.99 -9.40
CA LEU A 184 11.11 4.31 -9.07
C LEU A 184 12.16 5.38 -9.38
N PHE A 185 11.75 6.52 -9.93
CA PHE A 185 12.60 7.67 -10.19
C PHE A 185 12.30 8.76 -9.16
N ALA A 186 13.28 9.12 -8.34
CA ALA A 186 13.11 10.05 -7.24
C ALA A 186 13.93 11.33 -7.44
N ALA A 187 13.33 12.47 -7.12
CA ALA A 187 13.99 13.76 -7.00
C ALA A 187 13.90 14.22 -5.54
N VAL A 188 15.03 14.59 -4.94
CA VAL A 188 15.13 15.03 -3.55
C VAL A 188 15.72 16.43 -3.49
N ASN A 189 15.05 17.35 -2.79
CA ASN A 189 15.55 18.72 -2.60
C ASN A 189 16.48 18.82 -1.38
N GLU A 190 17.05 20.01 -1.14
CA GLU A 190 17.99 20.26 -0.04
C GLU A 190 17.36 20.04 1.35
N GLU A 191 16.05 20.23 1.48
CA GLU A 191 15.31 19.99 2.73
C GLU A 191 14.96 18.51 2.96
N GLY A 192 15.30 17.61 2.04
CA GLY A 192 14.99 16.18 2.12
C GLY A 192 13.53 15.83 1.78
N VAL A 193 12.82 16.69 1.05
CA VAL A 193 11.53 16.35 0.44
C VAL A 193 11.79 15.54 -0.82
N MET A 194 11.21 14.35 -0.87
CA MET A 194 11.34 13.37 -1.95
C MET A 194 10.06 13.35 -2.79
N VAL A 195 10.21 13.53 -4.09
CA VAL A 195 9.13 13.32 -5.06
C VAL A 195 9.51 12.19 -6.00
N ILE A 196 8.69 11.13 -6.02
CA ILE A 196 8.76 10.10 -7.05
C ILE A 196 8.10 10.67 -8.30
N PHE A 197 8.90 10.98 -9.31
CA PHE A 197 8.45 11.70 -10.51
C PHE A 197 8.18 10.77 -11.72
N ASP A 198 8.58 9.51 -11.60
CA ASP A 198 8.28 8.48 -12.59
C ASP A 198 8.45 7.09 -11.99
N GLU A 199 7.88 6.10 -12.67
CA GLU A 199 8.08 4.69 -12.37
C GLU A 199 8.17 3.87 -13.66
N VAL A 200 8.89 2.76 -13.59
CA VAL A 200 8.89 1.70 -14.61
C VAL A 200 8.51 0.41 -13.91
N VAL A 201 7.43 -0.22 -14.37
CA VAL A 201 6.90 -1.47 -13.81
C VAL A 201 6.67 -2.45 -14.95
N GLU A 202 7.31 -3.61 -14.88
CA GLU A 202 7.21 -4.63 -15.93
C GLU A 202 7.30 -6.05 -15.35
N THR A 203 6.77 -7.04 -16.09
CA THR A 203 6.89 -8.46 -15.74
C THR A 203 7.55 -9.26 -16.86
N GLY A 204 8.14 -10.40 -16.55
CA GLY A 204 8.70 -11.33 -17.54
C GLY A 204 10.02 -10.90 -18.17
N LEU A 205 10.63 -9.80 -17.74
CA LEU A 205 11.91 -9.32 -18.26
C LEU A 205 13.09 -9.94 -17.51
N SER A 206 14.13 -10.33 -18.24
CA SER A 206 15.42 -10.69 -17.63
C SER A 206 16.15 -9.46 -17.09
N ALA A 207 17.11 -9.66 -16.18
CA ALA A 207 17.88 -8.55 -15.59
C ALA A 207 18.54 -7.62 -16.64
N SER A 208 19.09 -8.17 -17.73
CA SER A 208 19.68 -7.36 -18.81
C SER A 208 18.63 -6.58 -19.61
N GLN A 209 17.42 -7.13 -19.79
CA GLN A 209 16.32 -6.42 -20.43
C GLN A 209 15.79 -5.30 -19.54
N GLN A 210 15.70 -5.53 -18.24
CA GLN A 210 15.31 -4.50 -17.27
C GLN A 210 16.30 -3.32 -17.28
N ALA A 211 17.60 -3.59 -17.17
CA ALA A 211 18.63 -2.55 -17.18
C ALA A 211 18.55 -1.67 -18.45
N ARG A 212 18.44 -2.30 -19.62
CA ARG A 212 18.25 -1.61 -20.92
C ARG A 212 16.96 -0.79 -20.96
N LEU A 213 15.87 -1.33 -20.44
CA LEU A 213 14.58 -0.66 -20.42
C LEU A 213 14.69 0.64 -19.62
N VAL A 214 15.23 0.60 -18.40
CA VAL A 214 15.31 1.77 -17.54
C VAL A 214 16.24 2.83 -18.14
N THR A 215 17.41 2.44 -18.68
CA THR A 215 18.33 3.39 -19.36
C THR A 215 17.67 4.03 -20.58
N LYS A 216 16.98 3.24 -21.41
CA LYS A 216 16.26 3.75 -22.59
C LYS A 216 15.11 4.67 -22.19
N HIS A 217 14.37 4.33 -21.14
CA HIS A 217 13.26 5.13 -20.61
C HIS A 217 13.74 6.50 -20.13
N ALA A 218 14.77 6.51 -19.28
CA ALA A 218 15.39 7.73 -18.76
C ALA A 218 15.88 8.66 -19.88
N TRP A 219 16.57 8.11 -20.89
CA TRP A 219 17.05 8.88 -22.03
C TRP A 219 15.91 9.40 -22.91
N LYS A 220 14.90 8.56 -23.18
CA LYS A 220 13.79 8.94 -24.05
C LYS A 220 12.99 10.09 -23.44
N LYS A 221 12.63 10.00 -22.16
CA LYS A 221 11.72 10.93 -21.48
C LYS A 221 12.43 12.17 -20.93
N TYR A 222 13.64 12.01 -20.38
CA TYR A 222 14.32 13.08 -19.64
C TYR A 222 15.72 13.42 -20.17
N LYS A 223 16.23 12.69 -21.17
CA LYS A 223 17.62 12.81 -21.64
C LYS A 223 18.66 12.59 -20.54
N LEU A 224 18.29 11.84 -19.50
CA LEU A 224 19.15 11.46 -18.39
C LEU A 224 19.90 10.15 -18.71
N ARG A 225 21.15 10.07 -18.28
CA ARG A 225 22.02 8.89 -18.31
C ARG A 225 22.17 8.34 -16.89
N ALA A 226 22.69 7.12 -16.76
CA ALA A 226 22.96 6.52 -15.44
C ALA A 226 23.87 7.41 -14.57
N THR A 227 24.86 8.07 -15.16
CA THR A 227 25.76 9.01 -14.46
C THR A 227 25.11 10.30 -13.98
N ASP A 228 23.85 10.55 -14.36
CA ASP A 228 23.10 11.74 -13.94
C ASP A 228 22.30 11.49 -12.65
N PHE A 229 22.23 10.24 -12.20
CA PHE A 229 21.67 9.86 -10.90
C PHE A 229 22.78 9.81 -9.86
N ASP A 230 22.53 10.41 -8.70
CA ASP A 230 23.44 10.46 -7.56
C ASP A 230 23.64 9.07 -6.95
N GLU A 231 22.58 8.25 -6.90
CA GLU A 231 22.69 6.86 -6.49
C GLU A 231 21.57 5.95 -7.02
N GLU A 232 21.93 4.68 -7.24
CA GLU A 232 21.06 3.61 -7.70
C GLU A 232 20.89 2.59 -6.56
N ILE A 233 19.73 2.52 -5.92
CA ILE A 233 19.53 1.75 -4.68
C ILE A 233 18.66 0.54 -4.98
N ALA A 234 19.16 -0.66 -4.74
CA ALA A 234 18.49 -1.90 -5.13
C ALA A 234 18.36 -2.90 -3.97
N ASP A 235 17.34 -3.75 -4.07
CA ASP A 235 17.18 -4.94 -3.24
C ASP A 235 18.50 -5.75 -3.18
N PRO A 236 19.01 -6.13 -2.00
CA PRO A 236 20.12 -7.07 -1.85
C PRO A 236 20.05 -8.35 -2.71
N SER A 237 18.87 -8.79 -3.14
CA SER A 237 18.67 -9.94 -4.02
C SER A 237 19.37 -9.81 -5.37
N TYR A 238 19.64 -8.58 -5.85
CA TYR A 238 20.40 -8.31 -7.08
C TYR A 238 21.82 -8.88 -7.08
N TRP A 239 22.41 -9.15 -5.90
CA TRP A 239 23.74 -9.73 -5.74
C TRP A 239 23.72 -11.24 -5.52
N THR A 240 22.55 -11.87 -5.65
CA THR A 240 22.43 -13.33 -5.60
C THR A 240 23.21 -13.93 -6.76
N LYS A 241 24.20 -14.76 -6.46
CA LYS A 241 25.08 -15.36 -7.46
C LYS A 241 24.44 -16.59 -8.07
N HIS A 242 24.46 -16.64 -9.39
CA HIS A 242 24.07 -17.79 -10.19
C HIS A 242 25.29 -18.33 -10.93
N ALA A 243 25.27 -19.63 -11.23
CA ALA A 243 26.29 -20.29 -12.03
C ALA A 243 25.67 -20.75 -13.36
N ALA A 244 26.34 -20.41 -14.47
CA ALA A 244 26.06 -20.97 -15.79
C ALA A 244 27.37 -21.56 -16.34
N GLY A 245 27.55 -22.87 -16.16
CA GLY A 245 28.83 -23.53 -16.43
C GLY A 245 29.90 -23.02 -15.45
N GLU A 246 31.03 -22.55 -15.98
CA GLU A 246 32.14 -21.99 -15.20
C GLU A 246 32.00 -20.49 -14.91
N VAL A 247 30.97 -19.83 -15.45
CA VAL A 247 30.75 -18.39 -15.29
C VAL A 247 29.77 -18.13 -14.15
N PHE A 248 30.18 -17.26 -13.23
CA PHE A 248 29.30 -16.71 -12.20
C PHE A 248 28.75 -15.37 -12.65
N TYR A 249 27.44 -15.18 -12.47
CA TYR A 249 26.79 -13.90 -12.76
C TYR A 249 25.77 -13.57 -11.67
N SER A 250 25.37 -12.30 -11.61
CA SER A 250 24.27 -11.83 -10.77
C SER A 250 23.49 -10.76 -11.53
N PRO A 251 22.21 -10.51 -11.19
CA PRO A 251 21.46 -9.40 -11.78
C PRO A 251 22.22 -8.07 -11.78
N ALA A 252 22.93 -7.75 -10.69
CA ALA A 252 23.70 -6.51 -10.57
C ALA A 252 24.78 -6.35 -11.65
N MET A 253 25.41 -7.44 -12.11
CA MET A 253 26.45 -7.39 -13.15
C MET A 253 25.87 -6.96 -14.50
N TYR A 254 24.65 -7.39 -14.83
CA TYR A 254 23.98 -6.95 -16.06
C TYR A 254 23.58 -5.48 -16.02
N TYR A 255 23.32 -4.92 -14.83
CA TYR A 255 23.08 -3.49 -14.67
C TYR A 255 24.38 -2.70 -14.84
N GLU A 256 25.50 -3.22 -14.33
CA GLU A 256 26.82 -2.63 -14.51
C GLU A 256 27.24 -2.59 -15.99
N ASP A 257 26.93 -3.63 -16.77
CA ASP A 257 27.14 -3.65 -18.23
C ASP A 257 26.40 -2.52 -18.98
N GLU A 258 25.26 -2.07 -18.45
CA GLU A 258 24.48 -0.94 -18.99
C GLU A 258 24.84 0.40 -18.32
N GLY A 259 25.94 0.43 -17.55
CA GLY A 259 26.47 1.61 -16.88
C GLY A 259 25.73 2.00 -15.58
N ILE A 260 24.89 1.11 -15.04
CA ILE A 260 24.13 1.34 -13.80
C ILE A 260 24.87 0.68 -12.63
N SER A 261 25.57 1.50 -11.84
CA SER A 261 26.28 1.02 -10.64
C SER A 261 25.34 0.95 -9.44
N LEU A 262 24.77 -0.24 -9.20
CA LEU A 262 23.85 -0.48 -8.08
C LEU A 262 24.54 -0.46 -6.71
N SER A 263 23.82 0.03 -5.72
CA SER A 263 24.17 0.01 -4.29
C SER A 263 23.09 -0.74 -3.51
N LYS A 264 23.48 -1.46 -2.45
CA LYS A 264 22.54 -2.25 -1.65
C LYS A 264 21.66 -1.36 -0.78
N GLY A 265 20.35 -1.59 -0.83
CA GLY A 265 19.39 -1.07 0.13
C GLY A 265 19.51 -1.74 1.50
N ASN A 266 19.02 -1.05 2.55
CA ASN A 266 18.90 -1.64 3.88
C ASN A 266 17.60 -2.46 3.96
N ASN A 267 17.69 -3.73 4.36
CA ASN A 267 16.56 -4.64 4.38
C ASN A 267 15.84 -4.74 5.74
N ASP A 268 16.09 -3.83 6.69
CA ASP A 268 15.28 -3.76 7.91
C ASP A 268 13.86 -3.31 7.56
N ARG A 269 12.94 -4.29 7.47
CA ARG A 269 11.55 -4.08 7.06
C ARG A 269 10.79 -3.19 8.04
N LYS A 270 10.93 -3.43 9.35
CA LYS A 270 10.19 -2.68 10.38
C LYS A 270 10.69 -1.24 10.49
N ALA A 271 12.00 -1.04 10.51
CA ALA A 271 12.57 0.30 10.52
C ALA A 271 12.18 1.05 9.23
N GLY A 272 12.24 0.37 8.09
CA GLY A 272 11.84 0.92 6.80
C GLY A 272 10.37 1.33 6.75
N ALA A 273 9.47 0.48 7.23
CA ALA A 273 8.05 0.77 7.29
C ALA A 273 7.76 2.03 8.10
N LYS A 274 8.45 2.19 9.23
CA LYS A 274 8.34 3.37 10.09
C LYS A 274 8.88 4.64 9.43
N VAL A 275 10.00 4.57 8.72
CA VAL A 275 10.55 5.71 7.95
C VAL A 275 9.59 6.15 6.85
N VAL A 276 9.02 5.20 6.10
CA VAL A 276 8.06 5.53 5.05
C VAL A 276 6.77 6.10 5.65
N TYR A 277 6.29 5.55 6.77
CA TYR A 277 5.13 6.06 7.48
C TYR A 277 5.35 7.52 7.93
N GLU A 278 6.49 7.82 8.57
CA GLU A 278 6.86 9.20 8.92
C GLU A 278 7.00 10.10 7.68
N GLY A 279 7.45 9.54 6.56
CA GLY A 279 7.54 10.24 5.28
C GLY A 279 6.18 10.67 4.71
N PHE A 280 5.12 9.90 4.99
CA PHE A 280 3.73 10.20 4.61
C PHE A 280 2.98 11.02 5.66
N ASN A 281 3.58 11.34 6.81
CA ASN A 281 2.90 12.21 7.76
C ASN A 281 2.65 13.59 7.14
N ILE A 282 1.37 13.97 7.11
CA ILE A 282 0.93 15.26 6.59
C ILE A 282 1.16 16.32 7.68
N PRO A 283 2.09 17.27 7.47
CA PRO A 283 2.35 18.30 8.46
C PRO A 283 1.20 19.32 8.51
N ASN A 284 1.07 20.02 9.64
CA ASN A 284 0.09 21.13 9.76
C ASN A 284 0.37 22.27 8.77
N GLU A 285 1.63 22.46 8.40
CA GLU A 285 2.09 23.44 7.42
C GLU A 285 3.13 22.80 6.49
N GLY A 286 3.04 23.10 5.19
CA GLY A 286 3.96 22.57 4.17
C GLY A 286 3.42 21.36 3.43
N VAL A 287 4.32 20.49 2.97
CA VAL A 287 4.02 19.29 2.19
C VAL A 287 4.57 18.04 2.90
N PRO A 288 3.99 16.85 2.67
CA PRO A 288 4.57 15.59 3.13
C PRO A 288 6.01 15.43 2.63
N ARG A 289 6.80 14.62 3.33
CA ARG A 289 8.20 14.36 2.93
C ARG A 289 8.30 13.48 1.71
N ILE A 290 7.32 12.61 1.47
CA ILE A 290 7.26 11.75 0.30
C ILE A 290 5.99 12.10 -0.49
N SER A 291 6.12 12.27 -1.79
CA SER A 291 4.98 12.45 -2.70
C SER A 291 5.28 11.83 -4.06
N PHE A 292 4.25 11.66 -4.88
CA PHE A 292 4.29 11.00 -6.17
C PHE A 292 3.66 11.90 -7.22
N THR A 293 4.20 11.94 -8.42
CA THR A 293 3.47 12.54 -9.54
C THR A 293 2.39 11.58 -10.04
N GLU A 294 1.29 12.12 -10.58
CA GLU A 294 0.09 11.33 -10.96
C GLU A 294 0.34 10.24 -12.02
N ASN A 295 1.47 10.26 -12.74
CA ASN A 295 1.88 9.19 -13.66
C ASN A 295 2.42 7.94 -12.94
N CYS A 296 2.69 7.99 -11.63
CA CYS A 296 3.14 6.85 -10.83
C CYS A 296 1.97 5.97 -10.39
N LEU A 297 1.18 5.51 -11.35
CA LEU A 297 -0.10 4.81 -11.13
C LEU A 297 0.04 3.55 -10.28
N TYR A 298 1.02 2.70 -10.55
CA TYR A 298 1.22 1.45 -9.83
C TYR A 298 1.59 1.71 -8.37
N SER A 299 2.47 2.67 -8.09
CA SER A 299 2.78 3.08 -6.71
C SER A 299 1.56 3.64 -5.98
N ILE A 300 0.79 4.51 -6.65
CA ILE A 300 -0.42 5.15 -6.11
C ILE A 300 -1.53 4.13 -5.84
N GLU A 301 -1.62 3.07 -6.64
CA GLU A 301 -2.62 2.00 -6.47
C GLU A 301 -2.21 0.97 -5.40
N THR A 302 -0.93 0.62 -5.31
CA THR A 302 -0.48 -0.48 -4.46
C THR A 302 -0.14 -0.04 -3.04
N ILE A 303 0.63 1.03 -2.87
CA ILE A 303 1.16 1.46 -1.56
C ILE A 303 0.04 1.74 -0.54
N PRO A 304 -1.02 2.50 -0.88
CA PRO A 304 -2.07 2.81 0.09
C PRO A 304 -2.88 1.59 0.51
N ASN A 305 -2.85 0.52 -0.31
CA ASN A 305 -3.64 -0.69 -0.11
C ASN A 305 -2.87 -1.80 0.62
N LEU A 306 -1.64 -1.54 1.06
CA LEU A 306 -0.84 -2.51 1.80
C LEU A 306 -1.44 -2.80 3.18
N PRO A 307 -1.77 -4.06 3.50
CA PRO A 307 -2.28 -4.42 4.81
C PRO A 307 -1.14 -4.62 5.81
N SER A 308 -1.40 -4.29 7.07
CA SER A 308 -0.53 -4.72 8.18
C SER A 308 -0.51 -6.25 8.30
N ALA A 309 0.63 -6.81 8.72
CA ALA A 309 0.78 -8.25 8.92
C ALA A 309 -0.08 -8.74 10.11
N GLU A 310 -0.79 -9.87 9.93
CA GLU A 310 -1.78 -10.42 10.88
C GLU A 310 -1.23 -10.58 12.31
N ASN A 311 0.02 -11.00 12.45
CA ASN A 311 0.67 -11.25 13.75
C ASN A 311 1.63 -10.12 14.17
N ASN A 312 1.75 -9.06 13.38
CA ASN A 312 2.68 -7.97 13.64
C ASN A 312 2.20 -6.67 12.97
N PRO A 313 1.33 -5.90 13.63
CA PRO A 313 0.75 -4.67 13.06
C PRO A 313 1.78 -3.62 12.64
N GLU A 314 3.00 -3.65 13.20
CA GLU A 314 4.12 -2.77 12.86
C GLU A 314 4.91 -3.19 11.60
N ASP A 315 4.44 -4.20 10.87
CA ASP A 315 5.05 -4.66 9.62
C ASP A 315 3.97 -4.90 8.56
N ILE A 316 4.39 -4.90 7.30
CA ILE A 316 3.50 -5.09 6.14
C ILE A 316 3.43 -6.57 5.77
N ASP A 317 2.24 -7.04 5.41
CA ASP A 317 2.04 -8.42 4.97
C ASP A 317 2.84 -8.71 3.68
N THR A 318 3.82 -9.61 3.80
CA THR A 318 4.68 -10.09 2.70
C THR A 318 3.94 -10.79 1.56
N LYS A 319 2.66 -11.11 1.74
CA LYS A 319 1.84 -11.77 0.71
C LYS A 319 1.07 -10.78 -0.15
N SER A 320 1.14 -9.49 0.18
CA SER A 320 0.50 -8.42 -0.57
C SER A 320 1.39 -7.95 -1.73
N GLU A 321 0.82 -7.15 -2.62
CA GLU A 321 1.53 -6.56 -3.76
C GLU A 321 2.42 -5.40 -3.25
N ASP A 322 3.63 -5.71 -2.78
CA ASP A 322 4.51 -4.78 -2.05
C ASP A 322 5.74 -4.29 -2.83
N HIS A 323 5.89 -4.65 -4.10
CA HIS A 323 7.09 -4.33 -4.91
C HIS A 323 7.40 -2.82 -5.03
N ALA A 324 6.38 -1.98 -5.25
CA ALA A 324 6.59 -0.52 -5.25
C ALA A 324 7.01 0.01 -3.89
N TYR A 325 6.39 -0.51 -2.83
CA TYR A 325 6.75 -0.16 -1.47
C TYR A 325 8.15 -0.63 -1.10
N ASP A 326 8.56 -1.84 -1.49
CA ASP A 326 9.89 -2.35 -1.20
C ASP A 326 10.96 -1.52 -1.90
N ALA A 327 10.77 -1.19 -3.19
CA ALA A 327 11.63 -0.24 -3.89
C ALA A 327 11.72 1.10 -3.12
N LEU A 328 10.59 1.71 -2.79
CA LEU A 328 10.54 2.96 -2.04
C LEU A 328 11.24 2.86 -0.68
N ARG A 329 11.00 1.78 0.06
CA ARG A 329 11.56 1.51 1.40
C ARG A 329 13.08 1.47 1.34
N TYR A 330 13.67 0.79 0.36
CA TYR A 330 15.13 0.73 0.20
C TYR A 330 15.72 2.13 0.01
N GLY A 331 15.07 2.98 -0.80
CA GLY A 331 15.47 4.37 -1.01
C GLY A 331 15.33 5.22 0.27
N CYS A 332 14.16 5.16 0.91
CA CYS A 332 13.85 5.93 2.12
C CYS A 332 14.77 5.56 3.29
N MET A 333 15.10 4.28 3.46
CA MET A 333 16.03 3.82 4.49
C MET A 333 17.44 4.39 4.36
N LYS A 334 17.81 4.84 3.15
CA LYS A 334 19.12 5.43 2.90
C LYS A 334 19.08 6.96 2.96
N LEU A 335 18.04 7.56 2.38
CA LEU A 335 17.94 9.00 2.17
C LEU A 335 17.21 9.72 3.31
N LEU A 336 16.27 9.04 3.97
CA LEU A 336 15.38 9.61 4.98
C LEU A 336 15.59 8.99 6.36
N PHE A 337 16.70 8.25 6.59
CA PHE A 337 16.98 7.61 7.88
C PHE A 337 16.96 8.61 9.06
N GLY A 338 17.29 9.88 8.82
CA GLY A 338 17.21 10.96 9.80
C GLY A 338 15.79 11.30 10.27
N LEU A 339 14.74 10.80 9.62
CA LEU A 339 13.35 10.92 10.07
C LEU A 339 13.02 9.99 11.24
N LEU A 340 13.83 8.96 11.51
CA LEU A 340 13.65 8.20 12.74
C LEU A 340 13.91 9.17 13.91
N PRO A 341 12.93 9.42 14.81
CA PRO A 341 13.26 10.09 16.05
C PRO A 341 14.40 9.29 16.67
N SER A 342 15.47 9.98 17.06
CA SER A 342 16.48 9.38 17.90
C SER A 342 15.76 8.95 19.16
N TYR A 343 15.31 7.69 19.21
CA TYR A 343 14.91 7.11 20.48
C TYR A 343 16.15 7.32 21.35
N PRO A 344 16.06 8.07 22.45
CA PRO A 344 17.16 8.05 23.41
C PRO A 344 17.35 6.58 23.68
N LYS A 345 18.52 6.02 23.29
CA LYS A 345 18.86 4.61 23.52
C LYS A 345 18.32 4.32 24.90
N GLU A 346 17.32 3.44 25.01
CA GLU A 346 16.76 3.11 26.31
C GLU A 346 17.96 2.89 27.20
N LYS A 347 18.11 3.75 28.23
CA LYS A 347 19.09 3.47 29.27
C LYS A 347 18.70 2.08 29.73
N LYS A 348 19.54 1.08 29.41
CA LYS A 348 19.35 -0.27 29.89
C LYS A 348 18.96 -0.15 31.35
N GLY A 349 17.77 -0.63 31.69
CA GLY A 349 17.25 -0.46 33.04
C GLY A 349 18.30 -0.97 34.03
N TRP A 350 18.47 -0.30 35.16
CA TRP A 350 19.46 -0.64 36.20
C TRP A 350 19.49 -2.14 36.58
N ARG A 351 18.40 -2.87 36.32
CA ARG A 351 18.31 -4.34 36.45
C ARG A 351 19.20 -5.12 35.48
N GLU A 352 19.36 -4.69 34.23
CA GLU A 352 20.28 -5.33 33.26
C GLU A 352 21.76 -5.04 33.57
N GLU A 353 22.07 -3.86 34.10
CA GLU A 353 23.42 -3.52 34.60
C GLU A 353 23.78 -4.37 35.82
N MET A 354 22.86 -4.52 36.78
CA MET A 354 23.04 -5.41 37.95
C MET A 354 23.21 -6.89 37.57
N LEU A 355 22.53 -7.37 36.53
CA LEU A 355 22.68 -8.74 36.05
C LEU A 355 24.03 -8.98 35.36
N LYS A 356 24.59 -7.95 34.71
CA LYS A 356 25.95 -8.00 34.16
C LYS A 356 27.03 -7.91 35.25
N GLU A 357 26.85 -7.07 36.26
CA GLU A 357 27.78 -6.97 37.40
C GLU A 357 27.83 -8.27 38.21
N ARG A 358 26.70 -8.98 38.34
CA ARG A 358 26.65 -10.29 39.01
C ARG A 358 27.18 -11.45 38.17
N GLY A 359 27.25 -11.31 36.84
CA GLY A 359 27.77 -12.34 35.94
C GLY A 359 29.30 -12.42 35.85
N GLY A 360 30.02 -11.47 36.46
CA GLY A 360 31.48 -11.32 36.35
C GLY A 360 32.32 -11.96 37.47
N ALA A 361 31.72 -12.48 38.54
CA ALA A 361 32.48 -13.08 39.64
C ALA A 361 32.41 -14.61 39.60
N LYS A 362 33.36 -15.25 38.90
CA LYS A 362 33.63 -16.67 39.09
C LYS A 362 34.37 -16.88 40.42
N GLY A 363 33.68 -17.51 41.35
CA GLY A 363 34.24 -18.49 42.30
C GLY A 363 34.87 -17.96 43.58
N GLU A 364 34.23 -18.24 44.71
CA GLU A 364 34.94 -18.80 45.87
C GLU A 364 33.97 -19.57 46.78
N ASN A 365 34.42 -20.77 47.17
CA ASN A 365 33.78 -21.70 48.08
C ASN A 365 33.51 -21.06 49.44
N TRP A 366 32.34 -21.35 50.03
CA TRP A 366 32.30 -21.69 51.46
C TRP A 366 31.20 -22.71 51.75
N LYS A 367 31.62 -23.68 52.57
CA LYS A 367 30.92 -24.87 53.03
C LYS A 367 29.94 -24.54 54.17
N THR A 368 28.86 -25.32 54.22
CA THR A 368 28.07 -25.80 55.38
C THR A 368 27.70 -24.81 56.50
N LEU A 369 26.39 -24.63 56.70
CA LEU A 369 25.63 -25.20 57.83
C LEU A 369 24.15 -25.27 57.49
#